data_AF-A0A8T7C1N0-F1
#
_entry.id   AF-A0A8T7C1N0-F1
#
_cell.length_a   1.000
_cell.length_b   1.000
_cell.length_c   1.000
_cell.angle_alpha   90.00
_cell.angle_beta   90.00
_cell.angle_gamma   90.00
#
_symmetry.space_group_name_H-M   'P 1'
#
loop_
_entity.id
_entity.type
_entity.pdbx_description
1 polymer ?
#
loop_
_entity_poly.entity_id
_entity_poly.type
_entity_poly.pdbx_seq_one_letter_code
_entity_poly.pdbx_strand_id
1 'polypeptide(L)'
;MVTPVGPDDAITGSYWGDSEAGLVNTRLLVRADTPVHSALHELSHFVCMSAARRRQLDTNAGGDYAEENAVCYLQILLSDFVPPMHRQRMLEDMDRWGYSFRLGSAGRWFKEDADDALAWLLAHQLIDAGQQPTWRLRGATG
;
A
#
# COMPACT_ATOMS: atom_id res chain seq x y z
N MET A 1 10.50 0.53 -9.17
CA MET A 1 10.71 -0.59 -10.13
C MET A 1 10.47 -1.90 -9.39
N VAL A 2 9.62 -2.77 -9.91
CA VAL A 2 9.40 -4.11 -9.33
C VAL A 2 10.65 -4.95 -9.62
N THR A 3 11.22 -5.56 -8.58
CA THR A 3 12.43 -6.38 -8.67
C THR A 3 12.09 -7.78 -8.16
N PRO A 4 12.07 -8.80 -9.03
CA PRO A 4 11.87 -10.17 -8.58
C PRO A 4 13.08 -10.65 -7.78
N VAL A 5 12.85 -11.40 -6.71
CA VAL A 5 13.89 -12.13 -5.95
C VAL A 5 13.75 -13.64 -6.17
N GLY A 6 14.81 -14.39 -5.90
CA GLY A 6 14.80 -15.85 -6.03
C GLY A 6 13.81 -16.52 -5.06
N PRO A 7 13.36 -17.75 -5.35
CA PRO A 7 12.38 -18.47 -4.53
C PRO A 7 12.88 -18.79 -3.11
N ASP A 8 14.19 -18.89 -2.94
CA ASP A 8 14.84 -19.15 -1.64
C ASP A 8 15.48 -17.91 -1.03
N ASP A 9 15.38 -16.76 -1.72
CA ASP A 9 15.95 -15.50 -1.23
C ASP A 9 15.02 -14.87 -0.19
N ALA A 10 15.62 -14.34 0.87
CA ALA A 10 14.92 -13.49 1.82
C ALA A 10 14.50 -12.17 1.13
N ILE A 11 13.25 -11.77 1.34
CA ILE A 11 12.78 -10.47 0.85
C ILE A 11 13.25 -9.40 1.84
N THR A 12 14.26 -8.62 1.46
CA THR A 12 14.77 -7.54 2.32
C THR A 12 13.72 -6.45 2.49
N GLY A 13 13.46 -6.04 3.73
CA GLY A 13 12.45 -5.03 4.05
C GLY A 13 11.04 -5.56 4.23
N SER A 14 10.85 -6.88 4.32
CA SER A 14 9.61 -7.45 4.86
C SER A 14 9.56 -7.31 6.39
N TYR A 15 8.35 -7.12 6.93
CA TYR A 15 8.04 -6.96 8.34
C TYR A 15 7.23 -8.13 8.93
N TRP A 16 6.45 -8.84 8.10
CA TRP A 16 5.44 -9.83 8.46
C TRP A 16 5.64 -11.21 7.81
N GLY A 17 6.89 -11.63 7.60
CA GLY A 17 7.25 -13.01 7.22
C GLY A 17 7.91 -13.12 5.84
N ASP A 18 8.09 -14.37 5.38
CA ASP A 18 8.96 -14.67 4.23
C ASP A 18 8.40 -14.23 2.88
N SER A 19 7.06 -14.15 2.72
CA SER A 19 6.43 -13.87 1.41
C SER A 19 6.00 -12.41 1.24
N GLU A 20 6.07 -11.57 2.27
CA GLU A 20 5.67 -10.17 2.17
C GLU A 20 6.62 -9.40 1.24
N ALA A 21 6.07 -8.51 0.41
CA ALA A 21 6.86 -7.61 -0.41
C ALA A 21 7.78 -6.73 0.47
N GLY A 22 8.95 -6.41 -0.05
CA GLY A 22 9.88 -5.50 0.59
C GLY A 22 9.97 -4.19 -0.19
N LEU A 23 10.17 -3.08 0.51
CA LEU A 23 10.41 -1.79 -0.11
C LEU A 23 11.78 -1.25 0.30
N VAL A 24 12.70 -1.19 -0.67
CA VAL A 24 14.07 -0.71 -0.46
C VAL A 24 14.39 0.36 -1.50
N ASN A 25 14.76 1.57 -1.05
CA ASN A 25 14.94 2.74 -1.90
C ASN A 25 13.69 3.03 -2.78
N THR A 26 13.77 2.73 -4.07
CA THR A 26 12.68 2.86 -5.06
C THR A 26 12.32 1.52 -5.70
N ARG A 27 12.69 0.42 -5.05
CA ARG A 27 12.51 -0.94 -5.54
C ARG A 27 11.50 -1.67 -4.66
N LEU A 28 10.49 -2.20 -5.33
CA LEU A 28 9.52 -3.11 -4.73
C LEU A 28 10.02 -4.52 -4.97
N LEU A 29 10.51 -5.19 -3.93
CA LEU A 29 11.02 -6.55 -3.97
C LEU A 29 9.86 -7.51 -3.82
N VAL A 30 9.71 -8.44 -4.77
CA VAL A 30 8.64 -9.44 -4.77
C VAL A 30 9.21 -10.82 -5.09
N ARG A 31 8.66 -11.86 -4.46
CA ARG A 31 8.93 -13.25 -4.79
C ARG A 31 7.70 -13.86 -5.46
N ALA A 32 7.84 -15.04 -6.06
CA ALA A 32 6.75 -15.68 -6.81
C ALA A 32 5.51 -15.99 -5.95
N ASP A 33 5.70 -16.20 -4.64
CA ASP A 33 4.66 -16.43 -3.64
C ASP A 33 4.21 -15.15 -2.94
N THR A 34 4.76 -13.97 -3.30
CA THR A 34 4.36 -12.71 -2.69
C THR A 34 2.91 -12.37 -3.02
N PRO A 35 2.03 -12.24 -2.01
CA PRO A 35 0.64 -11.87 -2.25
C PRO A 35 0.53 -10.49 -2.89
N VAL A 36 -0.38 -10.35 -3.86
CA VAL A 36 -0.59 -9.08 -4.57
C VAL A 36 -1.00 -7.96 -3.61
N HIS A 37 -1.78 -8.25 -2.56
CA HIS A 37 -2.16 -7.23 -1.58
C HIS A 37 -0.94 -6.65 -0.86
N SER A 38 0.05 -7.48 -0.55
CA SER A 38 1.29 -7.06 0.11
C SER A 38 2.13 -6.17 -0.82
N ALA A 39 2.29 -6.56 -2.09
CA ALA A 39 2.95 -5.72 -3.07
C ALA A 39 2.27 -4.36 -3.26
N LEU A 40 0.94 -4.32 -3.24
CA LEU A 40 0.17 -3.07 -3.33
C LEU A 40 0.23 -2.24 -2.05
N HIS A 41 0.34 -2.86 -0.88
CA HIS A 41 0.55 -2.19 0.40
C HIS A 41 1.89 -1.42 0.40
N GLU A 42 2.98 -2.10 0.06
CA GLU A 42 4.31 -1.49 -0.04
C GLU A 42 4.40 -0.42 -1.14
N LEU A 43 3.74 -0.65 -2.28
CA LEU A 43 3.62 0.40 -3.30
C LEU A 43 2.89 1.63 -2.74
N SER A 44 1.84 1.43 -1.95
CA SER A 44 1.04 2.50 -1.37
C SER A 44 1.83 3.26 -0.31
N HIS A 45 2.67 2.59 0.50
CA HIS A 45 3.66 3.24 1.35
C HIS A 45 4.57 4.15 0.54
N PHE A 46 5.15 3.67 -0.57
CA PHE A 46 6.04 4.47 -1.40
C PHE A 46 5.35 5.74 -1.94
N VAL A 47 4.08 5.63 -2.34
CA VAL A 47 3.28 6.76 -2.85
C VAL A 47 2.98 7.78 -1.74
N CYS A 48 2.53 7.31 -0.57
CA CYS A 48 2.15 8.14 0.58
C CYS A 48 3.35 8.75 1.33
N MET A 49 4.52 8.14 1.23
CA MET A 49 5.73 8.60 1.92
C MET A 49 6.15 10.01 1.46
N SER A 50 6.74 10.80 2.36
CA SER A 50 7.27 12.11 1.95
C SER A 50 8.50 11.97 1.04
N ALA A 51 8.77 12.99 0.21
CA ALA A 51 9.96 12.98 -0.65
C ALA A 51 11.28 12.88 0.13
N ALA A 52 11.34 13.44 1.35
CA ALA A 52 12.50 13.31 2.22
C ALA A 52 12.69 11.88 2.71
N ARG A 53 11.62 11.22 3.19
CA ARG A 53 11.67 9.83 3.66
C ARG A 53 12.01 8.86 2.53
N ARG A 54 11.45 9.04 1.33
CA ARG A 54 11.82 8.21 0.16
C ARG A 54 13.30 8.25 -0.20
N ARG A 55 13.99 9.38 0.00
CA ARG A 55 15.44 9.50 -0.27
C ARG A 55 16.31 8.79 0.76
N GLN A 56 15.76 8.48 1.94
CA GLN A 56 16.46 7.86 3.07
C GLN A 56 15.93 6.45 3.35
N LEU A 57 15.10 5.89 2.46
CA LEU A 57 14.43 4.63 2.68
C LEU A 57 15.39 3.46 2.47
N ASP A 58 15.88 2.89 3.56
CA ASP A 58 16.69 1.67 3.55
C ASP A 58 15.84 0.42 3.79
N THR A 59 14.93 0.47 4.78
CA THR A 59 14.05 -0.68 5.13
C THR A 59 12.76 -0.25 5.82
N ASN A 60 12.80 0.74 6.72
CA ASN A 60 11.60 1.19 7.42
C ASN A 60 10.92 2.35 6.71
N ALA A 61 9.73 2.11 6.19
CA ALA A 61 8.88 3.15 5.66
C ALA A 61 8.62 4.23 6.72
N GLY A 62 8.36 3.84 7.97
CA GLY A 62 7.82 4.70 9.02
C GLY A 62 6.43 5.23 8.64
N GLY A 63 5.88 6.11 9.46
CA GLY A 63 4.53 6.67 9.22
C GLY A 63 3.84 6.98 10.53
N ASP A 64 2.81 7.82 10.45
CA ASP A 64 1.82 7.94 11.53
C ASP A 64 0.57 7.13 11.17
N TYR A 65 -0.32 6.97 12.14
CA TYR A 65 -1.56 6.22 11.96
C TYR A 65 -2.43 6.73 10.79
N ALA A 66 -2.40 8.04 10.52
CA ALA A 66 -3.18 8.61 9.42
C ALA A 66 -2.58 8.24 8.06
N GLU A 67 -1.26 8.25 7.94
CA GLU A 67 -0.55 7.77 6.75
C GLU A 67 -0.80 6.27 6.52
N GLU A 68 -0.79 5.44 7.57
CA GLU A 68 -1.09 4.00 7.45
C GLU A 68 -2.52 3.71 7.00
N ASN A 69 -3.49 4.44 7.53
CA ASN A 69 -4.87 4.34 7.05
C ASN A 69 -4.99 4.76 5.58
N ALA A 70 -4.27 5.82 5.17
CA ALA A 70 -4.21 6.25 3.78
C ALA A 70 -3.56 5.21 2.86
N VAL A 71 -2.50 4.52 3.32
CA VAL A 71 -1.86 3.39 2.62
C VAL A 71 -2.87 2.26 2.40
N CYS A 72 -3.60 1.86 3.46
CA CYS A 72 -4.64 0.83 3.38
C CYS A 72 -5.80 1.22 2.46
N TYR A 73 -6.14 2.50 2.38
CA TYR A 73 -7.20 2.96 1.47
C TYR A 73 -6.71 2.97 0.02
N LEU A 74 -5.49 3.45 -0.21
CA LEU A 74 -4.91 3.56 -1.54
C LEU A 74 -4.69 2.19 -2.18
N GLN A 75 -4.23 1.17 -1.45
CA GLN A 75 -4.07 -0.18 -2.01
C GLN A 75 -5.40 -0.74 -2.55
N ILE A 76 -6.53 -0.44 -1.86
CA ILE A 76 -7.86 -0.87 -2.28
C ILE A 76 -8.24 -0.19 -3.60
N LEU A 77 -7.99 1.12 -3.75
CA LEU A 77 -8.23 1.82 -5.01
C LEU A 77 -7.35 1.32 -6.15
N LEU A 78 -6.05 1.09 -5.87
CA LEU A 78 -5.10 0.60 -6.86
C LEU A 78 -5.41 -0.83 -7.34
N SER A 79 -6.07 -1.64 -6.51
CA SER A 79 -6.40 -3.02 -6.85
C SER A 79 -7.31 -3.15 -8.08
N ASP A 80 -8.15 -2.15 -8.38
CA ASP A 80 -8.99 -2.14 -9.59
C ASP A 80 -8.18 -1.99 -10.88
N PHE A 81 -6.94 -1.49 -10.79
CA PHE A 81 -6.01 -1.39 -11.91
C PHE A 81 -5.13 -2.65 -12.08
N VAL A 82 -5.34 -3.67 -11.25
CA VAL A 82 -4.68 -4.97 -11.33
C VAL A 82 -5.74 -6.02 -11.65
N PRO A 83 -5.92 -6.41 -12.93
CA PRO A 83 -7.04 -7.24 -13.39
C PRO A 83 -7.32 -8.53 -12.59
N PRO A 84 -6.33 -9.34 -12.19
CA PRO A 84 -6.60 -10.54 -11.39
C PRO A 84 -7.00 -10.24 -9.95
N MET A 85 -6.69 -9.04 -9.43
CA MET A 85 -6.88 -8.67 -8.04
C MET A 85 -8.23 -8.02 -7.79
N HIS A 86 -8.56 -6.92 -8.47
CA HIS A 86 -9.80 -6.13 -8.29
C HIS A 86 -10.15 -5.78 -6.82
N ARG A 87 -11.10 -4.85 -6.63
CA ARG A 87 -11.42 -4.38 -5.27
C ARG A 87 -11.96 -5.46 -4.34
N GLN A 88 -12.87 -6.30 -4.83
CA GLN A 88 -13.53 -7.29 -3.98
C GLN A 88 -12.52 -8.28 -3.37
N ARG A 89 -11.67 -8.89 -4.21
CA ARG A 89 -10.69 -9.86 -3.74
C ARG A 89 -9.57 -9.21 -2.92
N MET A 90 -9.24 -7.93 -3.15
CA MET A 90 -8.37 -7.18 -2.22
C MET A 90 -8.93 -7.12 -0.80
N LEU A 91 -10.20 -6.75 -0.64
CA LEU A 91 -10.83 -6.68 0.68
C LEU A 91 -10.86 -8.04 1.38
N GLU A 92 -11.16 -9.11 0.63
CA GLU A 92 -11.14 -10.49 1.14
C GLU A 92 -9.74 -10.93 1.58
N ASP A 93 -8.70 -10.60 0.81
CA ASP A 93 -7.32 -10.96 1.13
C ASP A 93 -6.81 -10.15 2.33
N MET A 94 -7.18 -8.87 2.46
CA MET A 94 -6.88 -8.07 3.67
C MET A 94 -7.50 -8.69 4.93
N ASP A 95 -8.77 -9.10 4.86
CA ASP A 95 -9.46 -9.75 5.98
C ASP A 95 -8.82 -11.12 6.32
N ARG A 96 -8.46 -11.93 5.32
CA ARG A 96 -7.78 -13.23 5.52
C ARG A 96 -6.37 -13.09 6.07
N TRP A 97 -5.64 -12.05 5.66
CA TRP A 97 -4.30 -11.76 6.16
C TRP A 97 -4.32 -11.29 7.62
N GLY A 98 -5.46 -10.76 8.08
CA GLY A 98 -5.67 -10.37 9.48
C GLY A 98 -5.56 -8.86 9.72
N TYR A 99 -5.84 -8.02 8.71
CA TYR A 99 -5.94 -6.58 8.92
C TYR A 99 -6.99 -6.28 9.98
N SER A 100 -6.61 -5.53 11.02
CA SER A 100 -7.50 -5.21 12.13
C SER A 100 -8.04 -3.80 11.99
N PHE A 101 -9.27 -3.70 11.50
CA PHE A 101 -10.03 -2.44 11.48
C PHE A 101 -11.09 -2.43 12.58
N ARG A 102 -11.52 -1.24 13.00
CA ARG A 102 -12.50 -1.05 14.09
C ARG A 102 -13.80 -1.83 13.88
N LEU A 103 -14.22 -2.01 12.63
CA LEU A 103 -15.46 -2.70 12.25
C LEU A 103 -15.28 -4.20 11.95
N GLY A 104 -14.06 -4.74 12.11
CA GLY A 104 -13.75 -6.16 11.92
C GLY A 104 -13.74 -6.66 10.47
N SER A 105 -13.87 -5.77 9.49
CA SER A 105 -13.72 -6.08 8.07
C SER A 105 -13.19 -4.87 7.31
N ALA A 106 -12.22 -5.10 6.43
CA ALA A 106 -11.69 -4.13 5.48
C ALA A 106 -12.81 -3.55 4.60
N GLY A 107 -13.77 -4.38 4.19
CA GLY A 107 -14.87 -3.94 3.35
C GLY A 107 -15.84 -2.99 4.06
N ARG A 108 -16.08 -3.21 5.35
CA ARG A 108 -16.87 -2.29 6.18
C ARG A 108 -16.11 -1.01 6.47
N TRP A 109 -14.85 -1.14 6.87
CA TRP A 109 -13.99 0.01 7.10
C TRP A 109 -13.93 0.94 5.88
N PHE A 110 -13.65 0.40 4.70
CA PHE A 110 -13.54 1.17 3.46
C PHE A 110 -14.83 1.95 3.11
N LYS A 111 -16.00 1.42 3.48
CA LYS A 111 -17.31 2.03 3.16
C LYS A 111 -17.84 2.96 4.26
N GLU A 112 -17.52 2.68 5.52
CA GLU A 112 -18.21 3.25 6.68
C GLU A 112 -17.28 4.02 7.64
N ASP A 113 -15.96 3.80 7.62
CA ASP A 113 -15.06 4.29 8.68
C ASP A 113 -13.65 4.64 8.14
N ALA A 114 -13.57 5.11 6.89
CA ALA A 114 -12.30 5.47 6.24
C ALA A 114 -12.25 6.94 5.75
N ASP A 115 -13.12 7.79 6.30
CA ASP A 115 -13.20 9.21 5.93
C ASP A 115 -11.90 9.98 6.20
N ASP A 116 -11.18 9.61 7.26
CA ASP A 116 -9.88 10.17 7.62
C ASP A 116 -8.81 9.83 6.57
N ALA A 117 -8.75 8.56 6.15
CA ALA A 117 -7.87 8.09 5.10
C ALA A 117 -8.15 8.79 3.76
N LEU A 118 -9.43 8.86 3.39
CA LEU A 118 -9.90 9.53 2.18
C LEU A 118 -9.53 11.02 2.19
N ALA A 119 -9.81 11.73 3.29
CA ALA A 119 -9.47 13.14 3.44
C ALA A 119 -7.95 13.38 3.36
N TRP A 120 -7.15 12.50 3.95
CA TRP A 120 -5.69 12.58 3.90
C TRP A 120 -5.15 12.44 2.47
N LEU A 121 -5.64 11.46 1.71
CA LEU A 121 -5.23 11.23 0.32
C LEU A 121 -5.62 12.40 -0.60
N LEU A 122 -6.81 12.97 -0.39
CA LEU A 122 -7.27 14.18 -1.11
C LEU A 122 -6.41 15.40 -0.78
N ALA A 123 -6.11 15.63 0.50
CA ALA A 123 -5.28 16.75 0.95
C ALA A 123 -3.86 16.69 0.36
N HIS A 124 -3.34 15.48 0.16
CA HIS A 124 -2.05 15.25 -0.49
C HIS A 124 -2.12 15.07 -2.02
N GLN A 125 -3.30 15.23 -2.62
CA GLN A 125 -3.54 15.14 -4.07
C GLN A 125 -3.09 13.81 -4.69
N LEU A 126 -3.14 12.73 -3.91
CA LEU A 126 -2.80 11.37 -4.35
C LEU A 126 -3.99 10.69 -5.05
N ILE A 127 -5.19 11.15 -4.73
CA ILE A 127 -6.43 10.82 -5.43
C ILE A 127 -7.20 12.11 -5.76
N ASP A 128 -8.11 12.03 -6.71
CA ASP A 128 -9.04 13.10 -7.03
C ASP A 128 -10.38 12.96 -6.27
N ALA A 129 -11.30 13.91 -6.48
CA ALA A 129 -12.62 13.91 -5.87
C ALA A 129 -13.51 12.72 -6.30
N GLY A 130 -13.17 12.05 -7.41
CA GLY A 130 -13.79 10.81 -7.86
C GLY A 130 -13.12 9.55 -7.31
N GLN A 131 -12.24 9.70 -6.30
CA GLN A 131 -11.45 8.62 -5.70
C GLN A 131 -10.58 7.88 -6.73
N GLN A 132 -10.17 8.57 -7.80
CA GLN A 132 -9.24 8.01 -8.78
C GLN A 132 -7.79 8.38 -8.42
N PRO A 133 -6.84 7.44 -8.49
CA PRO A 133 -5.42 7.75 -8.30
C PRO A 133 -4.95 8.82 -9.30
N THR A 134 -4.21 9.81 -8.81
CA THR A 134 -3.63 10.88 -9.67
C THR A 134 -2.31 10.47 -10.31
N TRP A 135 -1.80 9.28 -9.99
CA TRP A 135 -0.51 8.75 -10.43
C TRP A 135 0.69 9.61 -10.02
N ARG A 136 0.54 10.35 -8.91
CA ARG A 136 1.57 11.21 -8.33
C ARG A 136 2.14 10.60 -7.06
N LEU A 137 3.39 10.94 -6.77
CA LEU A 137 4.03 10.68 -5.49
C LEU A 137 3.84 11.90 -4.57
N ARG A 138 3.62 11.69 -3.27
CA ARG A 138 3.42 12.80 -2.33
C ARG A 138 4.62 13.73 -2.29
N GLY A 139 4.43 15.01 -2.59
CA GLY A 139 5.52 15.99 -2.61
C GLY A 139 6.49 15.84 -3.78
N ALA A 140 6.11 15.13 -4.85
CA ALA A 140 6.77 15.30 -6.14
C ALA A 140 6.44 16.70 -6.68
N THR A 141 7.46 17.53 -6.84
CA THR A 141 7.34 18.75 -7.64
C THR A 141 7.27 18.34 -9.12
N GLY A 142 6.20 18.77 -9.80
CA GLY A 142 6.07 18.62 -11.25
C GLY A 142 7.08 19.46 -12.01
#